data_AF-A0A0A1PUD6-F1
#
_entry.id   AF-A0A0A1PUD6-F1
#
_cell.length_a   1.000
_cell.length_b   1.000
_cell.length_c   1.000
_cell.angle_alpha   90.00
_cell.angle_beta   90.00
_cell.angle_gamma   90.00
#
_symmetry.space_group_name_H-M   'P 1'
#
loop_
_entity.id
_entity.type
_entity.pdbx_description
1 polymer ?
#
loop_
_entity_poly.entity_id
_entity_poly.type
_entity_poly.pdbx_seq_one_letter_code
_entity_poly.pdbx_strand_id
1 'polypeptide(L)'
;MNAIDLISTRRETLAGFTGDIERLEAVFADWDETQRSAVDAYRRAIEDLQGEAFRRLVRALKSDSAALTAMKQAVSDEIVYAVLRRHDILKPSLSERLETALDSVRPILASHGGDVELIAVRPPAIEVRFTGACDGCPASALTFHAGVKKAVEEACPEITDILQVKGASGSQHDSVRFVSPFALGAVNGWHLVCRLDEIPQGGVITRIVGEQNVILSRQGAVVSCFQNACAHLGMEIDGGAVENGIITCPWHGFQYDLATGECLTAPEVQLQSHAVKVVGNRVEVRLAT
;
A
#
# COMPACT_ATOMS: atom_id res chain seq x y z
N MET A 1 -41.92 3.82 25.91
CA MET A 1 -41.13 5.03 26.25
C MET A 1 -40.88 5.80 24.98
N ASN A 2 -40.94 7.12 25.08
CA ASN A 2 -41.23 8.08 24.02
C ASN A 2 -40.21 8.13 22.87
N ALA A 3 -40.76 8.57 21.74
CA ALA A 3 -40.11 9.16 20.58
C ALA A 3 -38.70 9.68 20.87
N ILE A 4 -37.72 9.11 20.15
CA ILE A 4 -36.56 9.79 19.59
C ILE A 4 -36.10 10.90 20.54
N ASP A 5 -35.43 10.52 21.63
CA ASP A 5 -34.56 11.47 22.31
C ASP A 5 -33.64 12.00 21.22
N LEU A 6 -33.90 13.25 20.89
CA LEU A 6 -33.31 14.04 19.84
C LEU A 6 -31.80 13.79 19.87
N ILE A 7 -31.32 13.01 18.90
CA ILE A 7 -29.89 12.89 18.59
C ILE A 7 -29.46 14.29 18.16
N SER A 8 -29.12 15.12 19.13
CA SER A 8 -28.57 16.44 18.94
C SER A 8 -27.09 16.39 19.27
N THR A 9 -26.17 16.91 18.46
CA THR A 9 -26.09 17.17 17.00
C THR A 9 -24.71 17.79 16.81
N ARG A 10 -23.66 16.98 16.94
CA ARG A 10 -22.34 17.19 16.32
C ARG A 10 -21.53 15.94 16.58
N ARG A 11 -21.50 15.07 15.59
CA ARG A 11 -20.43 14.09 15.50
C ARG A 11 -19.36 14.71 14.64
N GLU A 12 -18.13 14.59 15.08
CA GLU A 12 -16.97 15.13 14.36
C GLU A 12 -16.09 14.01 13.79
N THR A 13 -16.40 12.74 14.10
CA THR A 13 -15.63 11.57 13.68
C THR A 13 -16.49 10.60 12.87
N LEU A 14 -15.85 9.88 11.95
CA LEU A 14 -16.49 8.86 11.13
C LEU A 14 -17.13 7.75 11.98
N ALA A 15 -16.40 7.23 12.97
CA ALA A 15 -16.89 6.20 13.90
C ALA A 15 -18.15 6.65 14.66
N GLY A 16 -18.24 7.95 14.94
CA GLY A 16 -19.45 8.54 15.47
C GLY A 16 -20.63 8.36 14.52
N PHE A 17 -20.50 8.83 13.28
CA PHE A 17 -21.61 8.76 12.31
C PHE A 17 -22.01 7.31 11.99
N THR A 18 -21.05 6.40 11.80
CA THR A 18 -21.36 4.98 11.52
C THR A 18 -22.05 4.30 12.70
N GLY A 19 -21.63 4.58 13.94
CA GLY A 19 -22.28 4.02 15.13
C GLY A 19 -23.70 4.55 15.41
N ASP A 20 -24.13 5.65 14.78
CA ASP A 20 -25.56 6.03 14.73
C ASP A 20 -26.33 5.15 13.76
N ILE A 21 -25.78 4.97 12.56
CA ILE A 21 -26.38 4.17 11.48
C ILE A 21 -26.57 2.72 11.96
N GLU A 22 -25.53 2.11 12.51
CA GLU A 22 -25.57 0.73 13.01
C GLU A 22 -26.64 0.54 14.10
N ARG A 23 -26.79 1.51 15.01
CA ARG A 23 -27.84 1.45 16.04
C ARG A 23 -29.24 1.55 15.46
N LEU A 24 -29.44 2.38 14.44
CA LEU A 24 -30.72 2.49 13.75
C LEU A 24 -31.02 1.21 12.96
N GLU A 25 -30.03 0.66 12.26
CA GLU A 25 -30.16 -0.61 11.53
C GLU A 25 -30.50 -1.78 12.48
N ALA A 26 -29.90 -1.83 13.67
CA ALA A 26 -30.25 -2.80 14.70
C ALA A 26 -31.71 -2.66 15.15
N VAL A 27 -32.23 -1.43 15.28
CA VAL A 27 -33.65 -1.21 15.60
C VAL A 27 -34.55 -1.70 14.47
N PHE A 28 -34.17 -1.45 13.21
CA PHE A 28 -34.96 -1.86 12.05
C PHE A 28 -34.97 -3.38 11.84
N ALA A 29 -33.96 -4.10 12.33
CA ALA A 29 -33.87 -5.56 12.17
C ALA A 29 -35.10 -6.29 12.73
N ASP A 30 -35.62 -5.82 13.87
CA ASP A 30 -36.77 -6.41 14.58
C ASP A 30 -38.14 -5.98 14.01
N TRP A 31 -38.16 -5.09 13.00
CA TRP A 31 -39.41 -4.58 12.41
C TRP A 31 -40.05 -5.61 11.48
N ASP A 32 -41.32 -5.44 11.13
CA ASP A 32 -41.94 -6.31 10.12
C ASP A 32 -41.40 -6.00 8.70
N GLU A 33 -41.66 -6.90 7.75
CA GLU A 33 -41.16 -6.78 6.38
C GLU A 33 -41.66 -5.51 5.65
N THR A 34 -42.89 -5.07 5.94
CA THR A 34 -43.45 -3.86 5.32
C THR A 34 -42.76 -2.62 5.86
N GLN A 35 -42.56 -2.55 7.17
CA GLN A 35 -41.84 -1.46 7.84
C GLN A 35 -40.38 -1.38 7.39
N ARG A 36 -39.66 -2.51 7.36
CA ARG A 36 -38.28 -2.56 6.85
C ARG A 36 -38.21 -2.09 5.40
N SER A 37 -39.10 -2.59 4.55
CA SER A 37 -39.15 -2.21 3.14
C SER A 37 -39.40 -0.71 2.94
N ALA A 38 -40.25 -0.10 3.77
CA ALA A 38 -40.52 1.34 3.71
C ALA A 38 -39.30 2.19 4.09
N VAL A 39 -38.58 1.83 5.16
CA VAL A 39 -37.34 2.51 5.56
C VAL A 39 -36.25 2.33 4.50
N ASP A 40 -36.10 1.13 3.95
CA ASP A 40 -35.13 0.87 2.88
C ASP A 40 -35.46 1.62 1.58
N ALA A 41 -36.74 1.75 1.24
CA ALA A 41 -37.16 2.57 0.11
C ALA A 41 -36.85 4.05 0.34
N TYR A 42 -37.14 4.57 1.53
CA TYR A 42 -36.82 5.96 1.88
C TYR A 42 -35.31 6.23 1.86
N ARG A 43 -34.51 5.35 2.49
CA ARG A 43 -33.05 5.43 2.52
C ARG A 43 -32.47 5.45 1.11
N ARG A 44 -32.88 4.52 0.24
CA ARG A 44 -32.43 4.48 -1.17
C ARG A 44 -32.78 5.76 -1.93
N ALA A 45 -33.99 6.28 -1.76
CA ALA A 45 -34.40 7.52 -2.43
C ALA A 45 -33.51 8.72 -2.04
N ILE A 46 -33.11 8.83 -0.77
CA ILE A 46 -32.18 9.86 -0.30
C ILE A 46 -30.77 9.61 -0.85
N GLU A 47 -30.28 8.37 -0.81
CA GLU A 47 -28.95 8.00 -1.31
C GLU A 47 -28.80 8.23 -2.82
N ASP A 48 -29.85 7.96 -3.61
CA ASP A 48 -29.88 8.19 -5.05
C ASP A 48 -29.82 9.69 -5.37
N LEU A 49 -30.61 10.50 -4.65
CA LEU A 49 -30.61 11.95 -4.80
C LEU A 49 -29.23 12.55 -4.46
N GLN A 50 -28.66 12.15 -3.33
CA GLN A 50 -27.33 12.58 -2.89
C GLN A 50 -26.25 12.15 -3.87
N GLY A 51 -26.28 10.89 -4.30
CA GLY A 51 -25.33 10.35 -5.27
C GLY A 51 -25.35 11.11 -6.59
N GLU A 52 -26.53 11.43 -7.13
CA GLU A 52 -26.64 12.24 -8.34
C GLU A 52 -26.14 13.68 -8.15
N ALA A 53 -26.43 14.30 -6.99
CA ALA A 53 -25.94 15.63 -6.67
C ALA A 53 -24.39 15.67 -6.63
N PHE A 54 -23.77 14.72 -5.93
CA PHE A 54 -22.32 14.63 -5.84
C PHE A 54 -21.68 14.33 -7.21
N ARG A 55 -22.25 13.44 -8.03
CA ARG A 55 -21.74 13.16 -9.38
C ARG A 55 -21.75 14.40 -10.27
N ARG A 56 -22.82 15.20 -10.21
CA ARG A 56 -22.91 16.48 -10.94
C ARG A 56 -21.89 17.49 -10.44
N LEU A 57 -21.73 17.60 -9.12
CA LEU A 57 -20.74 18.48 -8.51
C LEU A 57 -19.33 18.11 -8.97
N VAL A 58 -18.91 16.84 -8.82
CA VAL A 58 -17.59 16.37 -9.26
C VAL A 58 -17.38 16.60 -10.76
N ARG A 59 -18.40 16.39 -11.59
CA ARG A 59 -18.32 16.68 -13.04
C ARG A 59 -18.09 18.16 -13.33
N ALA A 60 -18.75 19.05 -12.59
CA ALA A 60 -18.58 20.50 -12.74
C ALA A 60 -17.19 20.96 -12.26
N LEU A 61 -16.65 20.37 -11.20
CA LEU A 61 -15.31 20.72 -10.68
C LEU A 61 -14.19 20.20 -11.59
N LYS A 62 -14.41 19.13 -12.35
CA LYS A 62 -13.37 18.48 -13.17
C LYS A 62 -12.79 19.39 -14.27
N SER A 63 -13.52 20.42 -14.70
CA SER A 63 -13.03 21.37 -15.71
C SER A 63 -12.04 22.41 -15.15
N ASP A 64 -11.88 22.50 -13.83
CA ASP A 64 -10.97 23.41 -13.16
C ASP A 64 -9.88 22.61 -12.42
N SER A 65 -8.62 22.79 -12.82
CA SER A 65 -7.48 22.07 -12.26
C SER A 65 -7.19 22.44 -10.79
N ALA A 66 -7.47 23.68 -10.38
CA ALA A 66 -7.32 24.11 -8.99
C ALA A 66 -8.42 23.48 -8.12
N ALA A 67 -9.66 23.49 -8.60
CA ALA A 67 -10.78 22.83 -7.92
C ALA A 67 -10.57 21.31 -7.81
N LEU A 68 -10.04 20.67 -8.86
CA LEU A 68 -9.70 19.25 -8.84
C LEU A 68 -8.60 18.92 -7.82
N THR A 69 -7.60 19.81 -7.68
CA THR A 69 -6.53 19.64 -6.68
C THR A 69 -7.06 19.76 -5.26
N ALA A 70 -7.90 20.78 -5.00
CA ALA A 70 -8.57 20.93 -3.70
C ALA A 70 -9.48 19.73 -3.38
N MET A 71 -10.20 19.20 -4.38
CA MET A 71 -11.01 17.99 -4.21
C MET A 71 -10.16 16.77 -3.85
N LYS A 72 -8.99 16.58 -4.48
CA LYS A 72 -8.05 15.51 -4.12
C LYS A 72 -7.56 15.63 -2.67
N GLN A 73 -7.27 16.85 -2.22
CA GLN A 73 -6.90 17.10 -0.82
C GLN A 73 -8.07 16.81 0.13
N ALA A 74 -9.28 17.21 -0.21
CA ALA A 74 -10.47 16.95 0.61
C ALA A 74 -10.76 15.46 0.79
N VAL A 75 -10.42 14.62 -0.19
CA VAL A 75 -10.57 13.15 -0.11
C VAL A 75 -9.66 12.51 0.94
N SER A 76 -8.64 13.23 1.45
CA SER A 76 -7.84 12.74 2.59
C SER A 76 -8.60 12.78 3.93
N ASP A 77 -9.73 13.47 4.00
CA ASP A 77 -10.64 13.42 5.14
C ASP A 77 -11.45 12.12 5.15
N GLU A 78 -11.49 11.43 6.30
CA GLU A 78 -12.12 10.12 6.46
C GLU A 78 -13.64 10.12 6.17
N ILE A 79 -14.35 11.19 6.53
CA ILE A 79 -15.80 11.31 6.32
C ILE A 79 -16.07 11.59 4.85
N VAL A 80 -15.31 12.50 4.24
CA VAL A 80 -15.42 12.81 2.81
C VAL A 80 -15.16 11.56 1.98
N TYR A 81 -14.10 10.81 2.32
CA TYR A 81 -13.78 9.55 1.67
C TYR A 81 -14.95 8.55 1.77
N ALA A 82 -15.45 8.31 3.00
CA ALA A 82 -16.52 7.35 3.24
C ALA A 82 -17.80 7.68 2.45
N VAL A 83 -18.21 8.95 2.41
CA VAL A 83 -19.41 9.38 1.68
C VAL A 83 -19.22 9.22 0.16
N LEU A 84 -18.11 9.70 -0.40
CA LEU A 84 -17.85 9.59 -1.84
C LEU A 84 -17.70 8.14 -2.28
N ARG A 85 -17.13 7.28 -1.43
CA ARG A 85 -17.03 5.84 -1.65
C ARG A 85 -18.40 5.16 -1.61
N ARG A 86 -19.27 5.55 -0.67
CA ARG A 86 -20.64 5.00 -0.51
C ARG A 86 -21.56 5.26 -1.71
N HIS A 87 -21.31 6.35 -2.44
CA HIS A 87 -22.06 6.72 -3.64
C HIS A 87 -21.38 6.33 -4.98
N ASP A 88 -20.35 5.47 -4.92
CA ASP A 88 -19.57 4.98 -6.07
C ASP A 88 -18.92 6.09 -6.91
N ILE A 89 -18.54 7.19 -6.26
CA ILE A 89 -17.83 8.30 -6.89
C ILE A 89 -16.33 8.05 -6.84
N LEU A 90 -15.85 7.59 -5.68
CA LEU A 90 -14.53 7.01 -5.54
C LEU A 90 -14.66 5.49 -5.67
N LYS A 91 -13.78 4.91 -6.49
CA LYS A 91 -13.58 3.46 -6.49
C LYS A 91 -12.75 3.08 -5.27
N PRO A 92 -12.96 1.89 -4.69
CA PRO A 92 -12.13 1.42 -3.59
C PRO A 92 -10.67 1.42 -4.04
N SER A 93 -9.80 1.86 -3.14
CA SER A 93 -8.37 1.80 -3.36
C SER A 93 -7.91 0.34 -3.54
N LEU A 94 -6.75 0.14 -4.14
CA LEU A 94 -6.20 -1.19 -4.28
C LEU A 94 -5.98 -1.85 -2.91
N SER A 95 -5.50 -1.10 -1.92
CA SER A 95 -5.32 -1.59 -0.55
C SER A 95 -6.63 -2.06 0.08
N GLU A 96 -7.73 -1.33 -0.11
CA GLU A 96 -9.05 -1.77 0.36
C GLU A 96 -9.54 -3.04 -0.32
N ARG A 97 -9.35 -3.13 -1.64
CA ARG A 97 -9.73 -4.34 -2.39
C ARG A 97 -8.91 -5.55 -1.96
N LEU A 98 -7.64 -5.33 -1.64
CA LEU A 98 -6.74 -6.36 -1.10
C LEU A 98 -7.15 -6.78 0.31
N GLU A 99 -7.37 -5.85 1.23
CA GLU A 99 -7.84 -6.20 2.58
C GLU A 99 -9.19 -6.92 2.53
N THR A 100 -10.12 -6.47 1.69
CA THR A 100 -11.41 -7.16 1.47
C THR A 100 -11.20 -8.59 0.96
N ALA A 101 -10.24 -8.79 0.04
CA ALA A 101 -9.91 -10.11 -0.47
C ALA A 101 -9.30 -11.01 0.63
N LEU A 102 -8.40 -10.47 1.45
CA LEU A 102 -7.80 -11.19 2.57
C LEU A 102 -8.83 -11.53 3.64
N ASP A 103 -9.70 -10.58 4.01
CA ASP A 103 -10.79 -10.78 4.96
C ASP A 103 -11.72 -11.94 4.55
N SER A 104 -11.93 -12.14 3.25
CA SER A 104 -12.74 -13.27 2.76
C SER A 104 -12.12 -14.64 3.04
N VAL A 105 -10.79 -14.74 3.19
CA VAL A 105 -10.06 -16.00 3.43
C VAL A 105 -9.63 -16.17 4.89
N ARG A 106 -9.54 -15.09 5.68
CA ARG A 106 -9.19 -15.14 7.12
C ARG A 106 -10.02 -16.17 7.91
N PRO A 107 -11.35 -16.31 7.75
CA PRO A 107 -12.13 -17.31 8.50
C PRO A 107 -11.68 -18.76 8.24
N ILE A 108 -11.31 -19.08 7.00
CA ILE A 108 -10.83 -20.42 6.63
C ILE A 108 -9.45 -20.66 7.22
N LEU A 109 -8.55 -19.68 7.14
CA LEU A 109 -7.21 -19.74 7.75
C LEU A 109 -7.30 -19.93 9.27
N ALA A 110 -8.18 -19.16 9.91
CA ALA A 110 -8.39 -19.20 11.36
C ALA A 110 -8.90 -20.58 11.83
N SER A 111 -9.78 -21.22 11.05
CA SER A 111 -10.27 -22.58 11.34
C SER A 111 -9.17 -23.65 11.36
N HIS A 112 -8.04 -23.37 10.70
CA HIS A 112 -6.85 -24.22 10.67
C HIS A 112 -5.69 -23.66 11.50
N GLY A 113 -5.96 -22.66 12.36
CA GLY A 113 -5.02 -22.14 13.34
C GLY A 113 -3.98 -21.17 12.78
N GLY A 114 -4.28 -20.45 11.70
CA GLY A 114 -3.42 -19.35 11.24
C GLY A 114 -4.19 -18.19 10.62
N ASP A 115 -3.46 -17.22 10.09
CA ASP A 115 -4.02 -15.98 9.56
C ASP A 115 -3.12 -15.39 8.46
N VAL A 116 -3.58 -14.31 7.81
CA VAL A 116 -2.84 -13.56 6.80
C VAL A 116 -2.94 -12.04 7.03
N GLU A 117 -1.79 -11.39 7.07
CA GLU A 117 -1.65 -9.94 7.18
C GLU A 117 -1.10 -9.37 5.86
N LEU A 118 -1.66 -8.24 5.40
CA LEU A 118 -1.08 -7.46 4.33
C LEU A 118 0.07 -6.61 4.89
N ILE A 119 1.26 -6.76 4.32
CA ILE A 119 2.46 -6.06 4.79
C ILE A 119 2.80 -4.90 3.88
N ALA A 120 2.68 -5.09 2.56
CA ALA A 120 2.91 -4.03 1.60
C ALA A 120 2.13 -4.26 0.30
N VAL A 121 1.80 -3.16 -0.37
CA VAL A 121 1.14 -3.15 -1.68
C VAL A 121 2.07 -2.48 -2.68
N ARG A 122 2.55 -3.23 -3.69
CA ARG A 122 3.46 -2.74 -4.74
C ARG A 122 3.10 -3.38 -6.08
N PRO A 123 2.07 -2.88 -6.78
CA PRO A 123 1.59 -3.48 -8.02
C PRO A 123 2.71 -3.75 -9.03
N PRO A 124 2.69 -4.90 -9.72
CA PRO A 124 1.63 -5.91 -9.71
C PRO A 124 1.78 -6.94 -8.57
N ALA A 125 2.57 -6.64 -7.53
CA ALA A 125 2.82 -7.53 -6.41
C ALA A 125 2.25 -7.02 -5.08
N ILE A 126 2.03 -7.94 -4.14
CA ILE A 126 1.75 -7.63 -2.74
C ILE A 126 2.65 -8.48 -1.83
N GLU A 127 2.96 -7.98 -0.65
CA GLU A 127 3.59 -8.76 0.41
C GLU A 127 2.57 -9.11 1.48
N VAL A 128 2.51 -10.39 1.81
CA VAL A 128 1.65 -10.92 2.86
C VAL A 128 2.49 -11.69 3.87
N ARG A 129 2.06 -11.67 5.12
CA ARG A 129 2.62 -12.52 6.18
C ARG A 129 1.57 -13.51 6.60
N PHE A 130 1.91 -14.79 6.52
CA PHE A 130 1.10 -15.82 7.18
C PHE A 130 1.53 -15.95 8.63
N THR A 131 0.58 -16.07 9.54
CA THR A 131 0.83 -16.25 10.97
C THR A 131 0.18 -17.55 11.48
N GLY A 132 0.61 -18.02 12.65
CA GLY A 132 0.10 -19.26 13.26
C GLY A 132 0.62 -20.54 12.59
N ALA A 133 -0.21 -21.59 12.53
CA ALA A 133 0.13 -22.88 11.93
C ALA A 133 0.44 -22.81 10.42
N CYS A 134 0.16 -21.66 9.79
CA CYS A 134 0.48 -21.35 8.41
C CYS A 134 1.97 -20.99 8.20
N ASP A 135 2.71 -20.62 9.25
CA ASP A 135 4.13 -20.26 9.16
C ASP A 135 5.01 -21.53 9.34
N GLY A 136 5.43 -22.14 8.23
CA GLY A 136 6.46 -23.19 8.23
C GLY A 136 5.99 -24.65 8.09
N CYS A 137 4.70 -24.93 7.90
CA CYS A 137 4.20 -26.27 7.56
C CYS A 137 4.13 -26.49 6.04
N PRO A 138 4.92 -27.40 5.44
CA PRO A 138 4.95 -27.60 3.98
C PRO A 138 3.62 -28.06 3.38
N ALA A 139 2.79 -28.77 4.16
CA ALA A 139 1.52 -29.33 3.70
C ALA A 139 0.40 -28.28 3.65
N SER A 140 0.40 -27.33 4.59
CA SER A 140 -0.66 -26.31 4.71
C SER A 140 -0.33 -25.03 3.92
N ALA A 141 0.95 -24.71 3.77
CA ALA A 141 1.42 -23.51 3.06
C ALA A 141 0.92 -23.45 1.60
N LEU A 142 0.86 -24.59 0.90
CA LEU A 142 0.45 -24.62 -0.51
C LEU A 142 -1.05 -24.32 -0.69
N THR A 143 -1.91 -24.89 0.17
CA THR A 143 -3.36 -24.69 0.11
C THR A 143 -3.76 -23.28 0.55
N PHE A 144 -3.11 -22.74 1.58
CA PHE A 144 -3.36 -21.36 2.03
C PHE A 144 -2.86 -20.32 1.03
N HIS A 145 -1.67 -20.54 0.45
CA HIS A 145 -1.16 -19.67 -0.61
C HIS A 145 -2.09 -19.69 -1.83
N ALA A 146 -2.61 -20.84 -2.23
CA ALA A 146 -3.57 -20.94 -3.34
C ALA A 146 -4.91 -20.24 -3.03
N GLY A 147 -5.41 -20.33 -1.79
CA GLY A 147 -6.64 -19.64 -1.36
C GLY A 147 -6.49 -18.12 -1.37
N VAL A 148 -5.41 -17.60 -0.78
CA VAL A 148 -5.09 -16.17 -0.80
C VAL A 148 -4.89 -15.69 -2.24
N LYS A 149 -4.14 -16.44 -3.05
CA LYS A 149 -3.90 -16.11 -4.46
C LYS A 149 -5.20 -15.99 -5.25
N LYS A 150 -6.09 -16.98 -5.13
CA LYS A 150 -7.39 -16.94 -5.81
C LYS A 150 -8.22 -15.72 -5.39
N ALA A 151 -8.32 -15.45 -4.08
CA ALA A 151 -9.11 -14.31 -3.58
C ALA A 151 -8.56 -12.97 -4.08
N VAL A 152 -7.23 -12.81 -4.07
CA VAL A 152 -6.55 -11.61 -4.57
C VAL A 152 -6.72 -11.47 -6.09
N GLU A 153 -6.55 -12.54 -6.88
CA GLU A 153 -6.75 -12.50 -8.33
C GLU A 153 -8.20 -12.11 -8.72
N GLU A 154 -9.19 -12.62 -7.98
CA GLU A 154 -10.60 -12.30 -8.21
C GLU A 154 -10.94 -10.83 -7.87
N ALA A 155 -10.41 -10.31 -6.76
CA ALA A 155 -10.69 -8.94 -6.31
C ALA A 155 -9.78 -7.88 -6.97
N CYS A 156 -8.56 -8.26 -7.33
CA CYS A 156 -7.45 -7.41 -7.79
C CYS A 156 -6.72 -8.08 -8.97
N PRO A 157 -7.33 -8.16 -10.16
CA PRO A 157 -6.70 -8.77 -11.33
C PRO A 157 -5.41 -8.06 -11.79
N GLU A 158 -5.17 -6.83 -11.36
CA GLU A 158 -3.90 -6.12 -11.54
C GLU A 158 -2.75 -6.62 -10.64
N ILE A 159 -3.05 -7.44 -9.63
CA ILE A 159 -2.06 -8.08 -8.77
C ILE A 159 -1.79 -9.51 -9.28
N THR A 160 -0.61 -9.71 -9.84
CA THR A 160 -0.17 -10.99 -10.40
C THR A 160 0.73 -11.76 -9.45
N ASP A 161 1.32 -11.10 -8.45
CA ASP A 161 2.36 -11.67 -7.60
C ASP A 161 2.05 -11.49 -6.11
N ILE A 162 2.22 -12.56 -5.33
CA ILE A 162 2.00 -12.55 -3.87
C ILE A 162 3.25 -13.11 -3.20
N LEU A 163 3.96 -12.24 -2.49
CA LEU A 163 5.21 -12.56 -1.83
C LEU A 163 4.96 -12.81 -0.34
N GLN A 164 5.46 -13.94 0.17
CA GLN A 164 5.37 -14.24 1.60
C GLN A 164 6.63 -13.73 2.33
N VAL A 165 6.42 -12.90 3.36
CA VAL A 165 7.49 -12.55 4.31
C VAL A 165 7.42 -13.47 5.53
N LYS A 166 8.58 -13.99 5.99
CA LYS A 166 8.64 -14.87 7.17
C LYS A 166 8.58 -14.07 8.47
N GLY A 167 7.90 -14.64 9.49
CA GLY A 167 7.87 -14.09 10.84
C GLY A 167 9.23 -14.20 11.52
N ALA A 168 9.61 -13.17 12.28
CA ALA A 168 10.83 -13.16 13.07
C ALA A 168 10.69 -14.11 14.27
N SER A 169 11.04 -15.39 14.08
CA SER A 169 11.37 -16.30 15.19
C SER A 169 12.55 -17.20 14.83
N GLY A 170 13.70 -16.90 15.45
CA GLY A 170 14.78 -17.84 15.80
C GLY A 170 15.71 -18.40 14.70
N SER A 171 16.84 -17.73 14.44
CA SER A 171 18.21 -18.19 14.80
C SER A 171 19.29 -17.43 14.02
N GLN A 172 20.25 -16.88 14.75
CA GLN A 172 21.48 -16.28 14.21
C GLN A 172 22.43 -17.39 13.75
N HIS A 173 22.79 -17.38 12.47
CA HIS A 173 24.16 -17.60 12.02
C HIS A 173 24.32 -17.08 10.58
N ASP A 174 25.14 -16.04 10.47
CA ASP A 174 26.00 -15.64 9.35
C ASP A 174 25.62 -16.15 7.94
N SER A 175 24.75 -15.39 7.27
CA SER A 175 24.86 -15.05 5.85
C SER A 175 23.77 -14.04 5.53
N VAL A 176 24.16 -12.80 5.26
CA VAL A 176 23.26 -11.76 4.74
C VAL A 176 22.77 -12.24 3.37
N ARG A 177 21.52 -12.70 3.32
CA ARG A 177 20.78 -12.96 2.08
C ARG A 177 19.69 -11.91 1.96
N PHE A 178 20.04 -10.78 1.37
CA PHE A 178 19.06 -9.89 0.78
C PHE A 178 19.15 -10.05 -0.73
N VAL A 179 18.10 -10.64 -1.31
CA VAL A 179 17.87 -10.71 -2.75
C VAL A 179 16.56 -9.97 -2.97
N SER A 180 16.62 -8.84 -3.67
CA SER A 180 15.42 -8.13 -4.12
C SER A 180 14.58 -9.06 -5.02
N PRO A 181 13.27 -9.28 -4.74
CA PRO A 181 12.41 -10.19 -5.52
C PRO A 181 12.15 -9.74 -6.95
N PHE A 182 12.41 -8.47 -7.29
CA PHE A 182 12.44 -7.96 -8.67
C PHE A 182 13.61 -8.57 -9.50
N ALA A 183 14.39 -9.44 -8.83
CA ALA A 183 15.33 -10.47 -9.21
C ALA A 183 14.93 -11.53 -10.27
N LEU A 184 13.68 -11.60 -10.75
CA LEU A 184 13.26 -12.68 -11.67
C LEU A 184 12.74 -12.27 -13.05
N GLY A 185 12.57 -10.96 -13.35
CA GLY A 185 11.99 -10.50 -14.62
C GLY A 185 12.84 -9.61 -15.54
N ALA A 186 14.10 -9.27 -15.23
CA ALA A 186 14.89 -8.34 -16.04
C ALA A 186 15.70 -9.04 -17.15
N VAL A 187 15.78 -8.41 -18.32
CA VAL A 187 16.41 -8.92 -19.55
C VAL A 187 17.95 -8.91 -19.47
N ASN A 188 18.54 -8.24 -18.48
CA ASN A 188 19.99 -8.12 -18.30
C ASN A 188 20.49 -8.86 -17.06
N GLY A 189 21.70 -9.43 -17.17
CA GLY A 189 22.35 -10.20 -16.10
C GLY A 189 22.73 -9.35 -14.88
N TRP A 190 23.21 -10.01 -13.83
CA TRP A 190 23.81 -9.32 -12.69
C TRP A 190 25.11 -8.63 -13.11
N HIS A 191 25.24 -7.33 -12.83
CA HIS A 191 26.44 -6.56 -13.07
C HIS A 191 27.19 -6.35 -11.76
N LEU A 192 28.49 -6.66 -11.73
CA LEU A 192 29.35 -6.25 -10.62
C LEU A 192 29.50 -4.72 -10.66
N VAL A 193 29.12 -4.04 -9.59
CA VAL A 193 29.06 -2.57 -9.54
C VAL A 193 30.18 -1.97 -8.68
N CYS A 194 30.40 -2.53 -7.50
CA CYS A 194 31.46 -2.10 -6.59
C CYS A 194 31.71 -3.16 -5.51
N ARG A 195 32.68 -2.91 -4.65
CA ARG A 195 32.85 -3.64 -3.40
C ARG A 195 31.99 -3.04 -2.29
N LEU A 196 31.60 -3.86 -1.31
CA LEU A 196 30.76 -3.41 -0.19
C LEU A 196 31.46 -2.36 0.68
N ASP A 197 32.79 -2.43 0.77
CA ASP A 197 33.63 -1.46 1.49
C ASP A 197 33.76 -0.10 0.78
N GLU A 198 33.35 0.01 -0.49
CA GLU A 198 33.30 1.29 -1.20
C GLU A 198 32.04 2.11 -0.90
N ILE A 199 30.98 1.47 -0.39
CA ILE A 199 29.74 2.18 0.00
C ILE A 199 29.88 2.63 1.46
N PRO A 200 29.91 3.94 1.74
CA PRO A 200 30.06 4.45 3.09
C PRO A 200 28.84 4.07 3.93
N GLN A 201 29.09 3.66 5.18
CA GLN A 201 28.03 3.39 6.15
C GLN A 201 27.21 4.66 6.41
N GLY A 202 25.91 4.61 6.17
CA GLY A 202 24.98 5.74 6.30
C GLY A 202 25.09 6.78 5.17
N GLY A 203 25.83 6.48 4.10
CA GLY A 203 26.00 7.38 2.96
C GLY A 203 25.65 6.72 1.63
N VAL A 204 26.01 7.40 0.54
CA VAL A 204 25.71 7.00 -0.82
C VAL A 204 26.93 7.06 -1.74
N ILE A 205 26.91 6.28 -2.81
CA ILE A 205 27.80 6.42 -3.98
C ILE A 205 26.99 6.28 -5.25
N THR A 206 27.49 6.83 -6.36
CA THR A 206 26.89 6.61 -7.70
C THR A 206 27.77 5.75 -8.59
N ARG A 207 27.14 4.99 -9.49
CA ARG A 207 27.81 4.14 -10.49
C ARG A 207 27.00 4.14 -11.78
N ILE A 208 27.68 4.01 -12.91
CA ILE A 208 27.03 3.82 -14.21
C ILE A 208 26.97 2.32 -14.48
N VAL A 209 25.76 1.81 -14.75
CA VAL A 209 25.51 0.41 -15.13
C VAL A 209 24.76 0.43 -16.47
N GLY A 210 25.39 -0.04 -17.54
CA GLY A 210 24.86 0.18 -18.89
C GLY A 210 24.79 1.68 -19.19
N GLU A 211 23.59 2.18 -19.50
CA GLU A 211 23.32 3.61 -19.73
C GLU A 211 22.67 4.31 -18.52
N GLN A 212 22.39 3.58 -17.44
CA GLN A 212 21.72 4.11 -16.25
C GLN A 212 22.73 4.56 -15.18
N ASN A 213 22.56 5.78 -14.69
CA ASN A 213 23.25 6.27 -13.49
C ASN A 213 22.47 5.82 -12.24
N VAL A 214 23.08 5.00 -11.38
CA VAL A 214 22.45 4.45 -10.17
C VAL A 214 23.10 4.99 -8.92
N ILE A 215 22.32 5.14 -7.85
CA ILE A 215 22.78 5.52 -6.51
C ILE A 215 22.64 4.31 -5.58
N LEU A 216 23.74 3.97 -4.89
CA LEU A 216 23.78 2.90 -3.88
C LEU A 216 23.91 3.49 -2.49
N SER A 217 23.17 2.95 -1.54
CA SER A 217 23.24 3.31 -0.12
C SER A 217 23.59 2.09 0.72
N ARG A 218 24.16 2.32 1.92
CA ARG A 218 24.42 1.25 2.88
C ARG A 218 23.98 1.64 4.29
N GLN A 219 23.11 0.83 4.88
CA GLN A 219 22.70 0.92 6.29
C GLN A 219 22.96 -0.42 6.99
N GLY A 220 24.16 -0.55 7.55
CA GLY A 220 24.58 -1.74 8.29
C GLY A 220 24.86 -2.88 7.34
N ALA A 221 24.04 -3.93 7.40
CA ALA A 221 24.07 -5.07 6.49
C ALA A 221 23.18 -4.86 5.24
N VAL A 222 22.36 -3.82 5.22
CA VAL A 222 21.44 -3.53 4.11
C VAL A 222 22.15 -2.64 3.09
N VAL A 223 22.12 -3.06 1.83
CA VAL A 223 22.52 -2.24 0.68
C VAL A 223 21.28 -2.09 -0.18
N SER A 224 21.02 -0.85 -0.63
CA SER A 224 19.94 -0.53 -1.56
C SER A 224 20.51 0.16 -2.79
N CYS A 225 19.79 0.08 -3.91
CA CYS A 225 20.20 0.66 -5.18
C CYS A 225 18.98 1.24 -5.89
N PHE A 226 19.08 2.49 -6.32
CA PHE A 226 18.03 3.22 -7.03
C PHE A 226 18.59 3.89 -8.28
N GLN A 227 17.73 4.24 -9.22
CA GLN A 227 18.07 5.19 -10.27
C GLN A 227 18.48 6.52 -9.60
N ASN A 228 19.58 7.14 -10.05
CA ASN A 228 19.99 8.47 -9.59
C ASN A 228 19.11 9.55 -10.25
N ALA A 229 17.82 9.53 -9.97
CA ALA A 229 16.83 10.45 -10.53
C ALA A 229 15.72 10.66 -9.51
N CYS A 230 15.46 11.92 -9.18
CA CYS A 230 14.38 12.34 -8.30
C CYS A 230 13.03 11.94 -8.91
N ALA A 231 12.19 11.23 -8.16
CA ALA A 231 10.88 10.78 -8.64
C ALA A 231 9.91 11.93 -8.98
N HIS A 232 10.24 13.16 -8.59
CA HIS A 232 9.49 14.36 -8.95
C HIS A 232 9.71 14.78 -10.42
N LEU A 233 10.94 15.14 -10.81
CA LEU A 233 11.26 15.70 -12.14
C LEU A 233 12.51 15.07 -12.80
N GLY A 234 13.00 13.95 -12.27
CA GLY A 234 14.10 13.18 -12.87
C GLY A 234 15.51 13.72 -12.66
N MET A 235 15.68 14.82 -11.92
CA MET A 235 17.00 15.41 -11.64
C MET A 235 17.83 14.53 -10.71
N GLU A 236 19.15 14.50 -10.90
CA GLU A 236 20.07 13.71 -10.08
C GLU A 236 19.99 14.10 -8.59
N ILE A 237 19.99 13.10 -7.70
CA ILE A 237 19.77 13.26 -6.25
C ILE A 237 21.03 13.07 -5.42
N ASP A 238 22.12 12.58 -6.01
CA ASP A 238 23.39 12.26 -5.36
C ASP A 238 24.15 13.48 -4.79
N GLY A 239 23.81 14.69 -5.22
CA GLY A 239 24.26 15.94 -4.58
C GLY A 239 23.49 16.32 -3.32
N GLY A 240 22.50 15.52 -2.91
CA GLY A 240 21.63 15.77 -1.75
C GLY A 240 22.29 15.48 -0.40
N ALA A 241 21.82 16.16 0.65
CA ALA A 241 22.24 15.85 2.02
C ALA A 241 21.66 14.50 2.46
N VAL A 242 22.48 13.67 3.12
CA VAL A 242 22.07 12.38 3.68
C VAL A 242 22.14 12.43 5.20
N GLU A 243 21.00 12.27 5.87
CA GLU A 243 20.90 12.28 7.33
C GLU A 243 19.93 11.17 7.78
N ASN A 244 20.34 10.38 8.79
CA ASN A 244 19.51 9.30 9.35
C ASN A 244 18.92 8.33 8.32
N GLY A 245 19.66 8.06 7.23
CA GLY A 245 19.19 7.17 6.18
C GLY A 245 18.21 7.80 5.19
N ILE A 246 18.03 9.13 5.24
CA ILE A 246 17.17 9.88 4.34
C ILE A 246 18.05 10.76 3.45
N ILE A 247 17.84 10.73 2.13
CA ILE A 247 18.46 11.66 1.19
C ILE A 247 17.48 12.78 0.84
N THR A 248 17.92 14.03 0.95
CA THR A 248 17.15 15.20 0.54
C THR A 248 17.62 15.68 -0.82
N CYS A 249 16.77 15.57 -1.84
CA CYS A 249 17.01 16.04 -3.19
C CYS A 249 17.39 17.54 -3.18
N PRO A 250 18.53 17.94 -3.77
CA PRO A 250 19.08 19.30 -3.64
C PRO A 250 18.29 20.34 -4.45
N TRP A 251 17.37 19.90 -5.32
CA TRP A 251 16.65 20.78 -6.23
C TRP A 251 15.36 21.35 -5.62
N HIS A 252 14.50 20.46 -5.09
CA HIS A 252 13.17 20.82 -4.60
C HIS A 252 12.88 20.28 -3.19
N GLY A 253 13.88 19.71 -2.52
CA GLY A 253 13.76 19.25 -1.13
C GLY A 253 13.00 17.95 -0.92
N PHE A 254 12.72 17.18 -1.98
CA PHE A 254 12.07 15.87 -1.83
C PHE A 254 12.96 14.93 -1.02
N GLN A 255 12.38 14.29 -0.01
CA GLN A 255 13.12 13.44 0.92
C GLN A 255 12.80 11.98 0.66
N TYR A 256 13.83 11.15 0.56
CA TYR A 256 13.70 9.73 0.27
C TYR A 256 14.39 8.87 1.32
N ASP A 257 13.70 7.87 1.85
CA ASP A 257 14.30 6.82 2.65
C ASP A 257 15.22 5.97 1.78
N LEU A 258 16.50 5.89 2.14
CA LEU A 258 17.52 5.18 1.38
C LEU A 258 17.51 3.67 1.59
N ALA A 259 16.75 3.14 2.55
CA ALA A 259 16.55 1.70 2.70
C ALA A 259 15.45 1.21 1.75
N THR A 260 14.35 1.97 1.63
CA THR A 260 13.14 1.54 0.90
C THR A 260 12.93 2.22 -0.45
N GLY A 261 13.52 3.40 -0.65
CA GLY A 261 13.23 4.28 -1.78
C GLY A 261 12.00 5.17 -1.58
N GLU A 262 11.42 5.15 -0.38
CA GLU A 262 10.15 5.82 -0.08
C GLU A 262 10.31 7.35 -0.05
N CYS A 263 9.47 8.07 -0.80
CA CYS A 263 9.38 9.52 -0.72
C CYS A 263 8.54 9.95 0.49
N LEU A 264 9.21 10.54 1.47
CA LEU A 264 8.61 11.00 2.72
C LEU A 264 7.86 12.33 2.58
N THR A 265 8.19 13.11 1.55
CA THR A 265 7.54 14.40 1.27
C THR A 265 6.32 14.27 0.36
N ALA A 266 6.24 13.21 -0.43
CA ALA A 266 5.16 12.96 -1.37
C ALA A 266 5.03 11.44 -1.64
N PRO A 267 4.19 10.71 -0.87
CA PRO A 267 4.07 9.26 -0.92
C PRO A 267 3.64 8.65 -2.27
N GLU A 268 3.30 9.49 -3.26
CA GLU A 268 2.87 9.06 -4.59
C GLU A 268 4.05 8.87 -5.57
N VAL A 269 5.26 9.36 -5.24
CA VAL A 269 6.40 9.41 -6.19
C VAL A 269 7.66 8.78 -5.59
N GLN A 270 7.90 7.50 -5.90
CA GLN A 270 8.94 6.69 -5.28
C GLN A 270 10.21 6.61 -6.12
N LEU A 271 11.37 6.41 -5.48
CA LEU A 271 12.61 6.16 -6.23
C LEU A 271 12.51 4.84 -7.01
N GLN A 272 12.91 4.88 -8.28
CA GLN A 272 12.99 3.68 -9.10
C GLN A 272 14.09 2.76 -8.53
N SER A 273 13.71 1.62 -8.01
CA SER A 273 14.64 0.66 -7.40
C SER A 273 15.26 -0.28 -8.42
N HIS A 274 16.50 -0.68 -8.18
CA HIS A 274 17.17 -1.77 -8.88
C HIS A 274 17.46 -2.93 -7.93
N ALA A 275 17.50 -4.14 -8.45
CA ALA A 275 17.81 -5.30 -7.62
C ALA A 275 19.29 -5.26 -7.25
N VAL A 276 19.58 -5.45 -5.96
CA VAL A 276 20.95 -5.53 -5.45
C VAL A 276 21.14 -6.85 -4.70
N LYS A 277 22.33 -7.42 -4.84
CA LYS A 277 22.75 -8.63 -4.15
C LYS A 277 24.19 -8.45 -3.71
N VAL A 278 24.46 -8.77 -2.46
CA VAL A 278 25.81 -8.75 -1.88
C VAL A 278 26.31 -10.18 -1.74
N VAL A 279 27.46 -10.50 -2.36
CA VAL A 279 28.10 -11.83 -2.28
C VAL A 279 29.51 -11.65 -1.73
N GLY A 280 29.69 -11.91 -0.44
CA GLY A 280 30.92 -11.57 0.26
C GLY A 280 31.15 -10.07 0.23
N ASN A 281 32.25 -9.62 -0.38
CA ASN A 281 32.56 -8.21 -0.55
C ASN A 281 32.14 -7.62 -1.91
N ARG A 282 31.37 -8.35 -2.73
CA ARG A 282 30.95 -7.89 -4.06
C ARG A 282 29.50 -7.43 -4.04
N VAL A 283 29.24 -6.23 -4.55
CA VAL A 283 27.89 -5.69 -4.75
C VAL A 283 27.55 -5.82 -6.22
N GLU A 284 26.53 -6.63 -6.51
CA GLU A 284 25.99 -6.83 -7.85
C GLU A 284 24.62 -6.17 -7.97
N VAL A 285 24.39 -5.44 -9.06
CA VAL A 285 23.11 -4.80 -9.35
C VAL A 285 22.53 -5.38 -10.62
N ARG A 286 21.22 -5.49 -10.66
CA ARG A 286 20.47 -5.80 -11.86
C ARG A 286 19.40 -4.74 -12.07
N LEU A 287 19.45 -4.08 -13.22
CA LEU A 287 18.57 -2.98 -13.56
C LEU A 287 17.14 -3.47 -13.72
N ALA A 288 16.21 -2.73 -13.13
CA ALA A 288 14.78 -2.87 -13.38
C ALA A 288 14.44 -2.05 -14.63
N THR A 289 13.69 -2.66 -15.55
CA THR A 289 13.18 -2.00 -16.76
C THR A 289 12.07 -1.03 -16.44
#